data_AF-A0A510UK45-F1
#
_entry.id   AF-A0A510UK45-F1
#
_cell.length_a   1.000
_cell.length_b   1.000
_cell.length_c   1.000
_cell.angle_alpha   90.00
_cell.angle_beta   90.00
_cell.angle_gamma   90.00
#
_symmetry.space_group_name_H-M   'P 1'
#
loop_
_entity.id
_entity.type
_entity.pdbx_description
1 polymer ?
#
loop_
_entity_poly.entity_id
_entity_poly.type
_entity_poly.pdbx_seq_one_letter_code
_entity_poly.pdbx_strand_id
1 'polypeptide(L)'
;MKTIRNKKQTIWYDDSILSDSPEQCCDPDYWQQQNKVIGSAQGRGTTWFVALDKMDAALRHYRRGGLFGKMIKDHYIFTGWEKSRSYQEFQLLKSLKEAGVNVPKPIAARTIKRMFCYQADLLSEKIPNAQDLVSILQEKPLSKEMYQKIGNEIRKMHAAQVNHTDLNIHNILIDDNDKVWIIDFDKCYQQKGDDWKKGNWDRLKRSFVKEVTKRNIHWNEEEWASLES
;
A
#
# COMPACT_ATOMS: atom_id res chain seq x y z
N MET A 1 5.56 -13.88 -12.69
CA MET A 1 4.40 -13.04 -13.06
C MET A 1 3.81 -13.57 -14.35
N LYS A 2 2.56 -13.98 -14.30
CA LYS A 2 1.75 -14.36 -15.47
C LYS A 2 0.83 -13.20 -15.86
N THR A 3 0.33 -13.22 -17.09
CA THR A 3 -0.58 -12.19 -17.61
C THR A 3 -1.75 -12.87 -18.32
N ILE A 4 -2.97 -12.44 -17.99
CA ILE A 4 -4.19 -12.74 -18.76
C ILE A 4 -4.67 -11.42 -19.37
N ARG A 5 -4.90 -11.40 -20.68
CA ARG A 5 -5.25 -10.18 -21.39
C ARG A 5 -6.33 -10.44 -22.43
N ASN A 6 -7.34 -9.59 -22.45
CA ASN A 6 -8.33 -9.48 -23.50
C ASN A 6 -8.53 -7.99 -23.89
N LYS A 7 -9.46 -7.71 -24.82
CA LYS A 7 -9.70 -6.34 -25.31
C LYS A 7 -10.16 -5.35 -24.22
N LYS A 8 -10.80 -5.84 -23.16
CA LYS A 8 -11.41 -5.03 -22.10
C LYS A 8 -10.66 -5.10 -20.77
N GLN A 9 -9.71 -6.01 -20.61
CA GLN A 9 -9.09 -6.25 -19.31
C GLN A 9 -7.68 -6.83 -19.44
N THR A 10 -6.80 -6.46 -18.52
CA THR A 10 -5.55 -7.17 -18.24
C THR A 10 -5.46 -7.49 -16.76
N ILE A 11 -4.96 -8.69 -16.45
CA ILE A 11 -4.67 -9.18 -15.10
C ILE A 11 -3.22 -9.64 -15.09
N TRP A 12 -2.46 -9.16 -14.11
CA TRP A 12 -1.10 -9.61 -13.82
C TRP A 12 -1.11 -10.28 -12.45
N TYR A 13 -0.51 -11.46 -12.33
CA TYR A 13 -0.56 -12.20 -11.06
C TYR A 13 0.69 -13.07 -10.84
N ASP A 14 0.88 -13.49 -9.59
CA ASP A 14 1.89 -14.46 -9.18
C ASP A 14 1.24 -15.84 -8.98
N ASP A 15 1.45 -16.73 -9.96
CA ASP A 15 0.94 -18.11 -9.98
C ASP A 15 1.61 -19.01 -8.93
N SER A 16 2.71 -18.55 -8.31
CA SER A 16 3.28 -19.24 -7.16
C SER A 16 2.50 -18.99 -5.86
N ILE A 17 1.66 -17.97 -5.79
CA ILE A 17 0.86 -17.62 -4.61
C ILE A 17 -0.62 -17.94 -4.83
N LEU A 18 -1.15 -17.55 -5.99
CA LEU A 18 -2.57 -17.58 -6.28
C LEU A 18 -2.99 -18.93 -6.87
N SER A 19 -3.64 -19.77 -6.06
CA SER A 19 -4.25 -21.03 -6.50
C SER A 19 -5.65 -20.84 -7.12
N ASP A 20 -6.39 -19.83 -6.65
CA ASP A 20 -7.76 -19.50 -7.10
C ASP A 20 -7.77 -18.89 -8.52
N SER A 21 -8.95 -18.77 -9.15
CA SER A 21 -9.08 -18.23 -10.51
C SER A 21 -8.51 -16.80 -10.62
N PRO A 22 -7.46 -16.59 -11.44
CA PRO A 22 -6.91 -15.26 -11.64
C PRO A 22 -7.89 -14.26 -12.26
N GLU A 23 -8.89 -14.73 -13.02
CA GLU A 23 -9.94 -13.88 -13.61
C GLU A 23 -10.87 -13.29 -12.56
N GLN A 24 -11.07 -14.00 -11.45
CA GLN A 24 -12.01 -13.64 -10.38
C GLN A 24 -11.30 -13.10 -9.12
N CYS A 25 -9.98 -13.23 -8.99
CA CYS A 25 -9.25 -12.92 -7.76
C CYS A 25 -9.30 -11.44 -7.31
N CYS A 26 -9.72 -10.53 -8.18
CA CYS A 26 -9.93 -9.12 -7.84
C CYS A 26 -11.42 -8.75 -7.69
N ASP A 27 -12.31 -9.74 -7.61
CA ASP A 27 -13.74 -9.56 -7.37
C ASP A 27 -14.08 -9.90 -5.90
N PRO A 28 -14.50 -8.93 -5.08
CA PRO A 28 -14.93 -9.20 -3.71
C PRO A 28 -16.07 -10.22 -3.61
N ASP A 29 -17.02 -10.21 -4.56
CA ASP A 29 -18.20 -11.08 -4.51
C ASP A 29 -17.79 -12.56 -4.70
N TYR A 30 -16.78 -12.81 -5.54
CA TYR A 30 -16.17 -14.13 -5.67
C TYR A 30 -15.66 -14.64 -4.32
N TRP A 31 -14.88 -13.83 -3.59
CA TRP A 31 -14.33 -14.23 -2.30
C TRP A 31 -15.40 -14.44 -1.22
N GLN A 32 -16.49 -13.66 -1.26
CA GLN A 32 -17.63 -13.86 -0.37
C GLN A 32 -18.34 -15.18 -0.65
N GLN A 33 -18.58 -15.52 -1.91
CA GLN A 33 -19.20 -16.80 -2.30
C GLN A 33 -18.35 -18.02 -1.90
N GLN A 34 -17.02 -17.87 -1.87
CA GLN A 34 -16.10 -18.89 -1.38
C GLN A 34 -15.95 -18.93 0.15
N ASN A 35 -16.64 -18.06 0.90
CA ASN A 35 -16.46 -17.86 2.34
C ASN A 35 -14.99 -17.56 2.74
N LYS A 36 -14.26 -16.86 1.87
CA LYS A 36 -12.83 -16.51 2.07
C LYS A 36 -12.62 -15.07 2.56
N VAL A 37 -13.66 -14.24 2.66
CA VAL A 37 -13.54 -12.90 3.25
C VAL A 37 -13.46 -13.02 4.77
N ILE A 38 -12.34 -12.58 5.35
CA ILE A 38 -12.03 -12.67 6.78
C ILE A 38 -12.13 -11.32 7.51
N GLY A 39 -12.37 -10.24 6.77
CA GLY A 39 -12.55 -8.91 7.35
C GLY A 39 -12.57 -7.81 6.31
N SER A 40 -12.70 -6.57 6.78
CA SER A 40 -12.57 -5.39 5.94
C SER A 40 -12.09 -4.18 6.74
N ALA A 41 -11.51 -3.21 6.04
CA ALA A 41 -11.18 -1.90 6.59
C ALA A 41 -11.84 -0.79 5.76
N GLN A 42 -12.27 0.28 6.44
CA GLN A 42 -12.90 1.45 5.80
C GLN A 42 -11.91 2.61 5.68
N GLY A 43 -11.97 3.31 4.55
CA GLY A 43 -11.16 4.50 4.29
C GLY A 43 -11.70 5.28 3.09
N ARG A 44 -10.85 5.57 2.09
CA ARG A 44 -11.30 6.13 0.80
C ARG A 44 -12.20 5.16 0.00
N GLY A 45 -12.16 3.88 0.35
CA GLY A 45 -13.02 2.79 -0.10
C GLY A 45 -12.94 1.64 0.90
N THR A 46 -13.53 0.51 0.53
CA THR A 46 -13.44 -0.72 1.33
C THR A 46 -12.24 -1.53 0.85
N THR A 47 -11.34 -1.86 1.78
CA THR A 47 -10.32 -2.90 1.58
C THR A 47 -10.88 -4.19 2.15
N TRP A 48 -10.96 -5.23 1.34
CA TRP A 48 -11.41 -6.54 1.75
C TRP A 48 -10.22 -7.40 2.13
N PHE A 49 -10.27 -8.07 3.27
CA PHE A 49 -9.25 -9.03 3.68
C PHE A 49 -9.75 -10.43 3.32
N VAL A 50 -8.92 -11.17 2.59
CA VAL A 50 -9.26 -12.48 2.03
C VAL A 50 -8.22 -13.52 2.44
N ALA A 51 -8.67 -14.70 2.86
CA ALA A 51 -7.81 -15.83 3.15
C ALA A 51 -7.50 -16.60 1.86
N LEU A 52 -6.25 -16.55 1.41
CA LEU A 52 -5.73 -17.43 0.36
C LEU A 52 -5.07 -18.65 1.02
N ASP A 53 -4.84 -19.72 0.25
CA ASP A 53 -4.26 -20.96 0.78
C ASP A 53 -2.88 -20.77 1.45
N LYS A 54 -2.12 -19.76 1.01
CA LYS A 54 -0.73 -19.52 1.44
C LYS A 54 -0.55 -18.31 2.35
N MET A 55 -1.50 -17.37 2.36
CA MET A 55 -1.43 -16.12 3.12
C MET A 55 -2.77 -15.38 3.10
N ASP A 56 -2.94 -14.46 4.02
CA ASP A 56 -4.00 -13.46 3.92
C ASP A 56 -3.62 -12.38 2.91
N ALA A 57 -4.62 -11.85 2.20
CA ALA A 57 -4.46 -10.78 1.24
C ALA A 57 -5.42 -9.63 1.49
N ALA A 58 -5.00 -8.42 1.14
CA ALA A 58 -5.79 -7.21 1.09
C ALA A 58 -6.16 -6.89 -0.37
N LEU A 59 -7.44 -6.97 -0.69
CA LEU A 59 -8.02 -6.58 -1.96
C LEU A 59 -8.55 -5.15 -1.88
N ARG A 60 -8.08 -4.30 -2.78
CA ARG A 60 -8.55 -2.91 -2.89
C ARG A 60 -8.90 -2.53 -4.32
N HIS A 61 -9.98 -1.77 -4.42
CA HIS A 61 -10.38 -1.07 -5.64
C HIS A 61 -9.87 0.37 -5.60
N TYR A 62 -9.15 0.82 -6.62
CA TYR A 62 -8.71 2.20 -6.67
C TYR A 62 -9.85 3.15 -6.99
N ARG A 63 -10.05 4.12 -6.09
CA ARG A 63 -11.02 5.19 -6.25
C ARG A 63 -10.31 6.53 -6.48
N ARG A 64 -10.96 7.45 -7.20
CA ARG A 64 -10.50 8.84 -7.31
C ARG A 64 -10.89 9.62 -6.04
N GLY A 65 -9.93 10.27 -5.38
CA GLY A 65 -10.17 11.14 -4.21
C GLY A 65 -10.38 12.63 -4.56
N GLY A 66 -11.08 13.37 -3.69
CA GLY A 66 -11.32 14.84 -3.75
C GLY A 66 -12.80 15.23 -3.71
N LEU A 67 -13.13 16.53 -3.47
CA LEU A 67 -14.53 17.06 -3.47
C LEU A 67 -15.30 16.75 -4.76
N PHE A 68 -14.60 16.49 -5.86
CA PHE A 68 -15.15 16.09 -7.16
C PHE A 68 -15.45 14.57 -7.29
N GLY A 69 -15.15 13.78 -6.25
CA GLY A 69 -15.40 12.33 -6.19
C GLY A 69 -16.88 11.93 -6.13
N LYS A 70 -17.81 12.88 -6.01
CA LYS A 70 -19.25 12.60 -6.04
C LYS A 70 -19.82 12.43 -7.45
N MET A 71 -19.12 12.86 -8.52
CA MET A 71 -19.72 12.95 -9.87
C MET A 71 -18.96 12.23 -11.00
N ILE A 72 -17.71 11.79 -10.79
CA ILE A 72 -16.99 10.94 -11.75
C ILE A 72 -16.42 9.73 -11.01
N LYS A 73 -17.28 8.72 -10.83
CA LYS A 73 -16.89 7.43 -10.27
C LYS A 73 -15.96 6.71 -11.26
N ASP A 74 -14.73 6.45 -10.83
CA ASP A 74 -13.85 5.37 -11.29
C ASP A 74 -13.31 5.35 -12.73
N HIS A 75 -12.88 6.49 -13.30
CA HIS A 75 -12.41 6.53 -14.69
C HIS A 75 -11.09 7.28 -14.88
N TYR A 76 -9.95 6.58 -14.85
CA TYR A 76 -8.63 7.13 -15.22
C TYR A 76 -8.43 7.08 -16.73
N ILE A 77 -7.87 8.13 -17.37
CA ILE A 77 -7.63 8.11 -18.83
C ILE A 77 -6.74 6.90 -19.18
N PHE A 78 -7.21 6.09 -20.12
CA PHE A 78 -6.48 4.91 -20.54
C PHE A 78 -5.42 5.27 -21.59
N THR A 79 -4.15 5.29 -21.17
CA THR A 79 -3.00 5.57 -22.04
C THR A 79 -2.12 4.34 -22.29
N GLY A 80 -2.50 3.19 -21.75
CA GLY A 80 -1.81 1.91 -21.89
C GLY A 80 -2.02 1.01 -20.67
N TRP A 81 -1.97 -0.32 -20.86
CA TRP A 81 -2.16 -1.29 -19.78
C TRP A 81 -1.07 -1.14 -18.70
N GLU A 82 0.18 -1.06 -19.12
CA GLU A 82 1.33 -0.88 -18.20
C GLU A 82 1.39 0.53 -17.61
N LYS A 83 0.62 1.50 -18.12
CA LYS A 83 0.49 2.84 -17.50
C LYS A 83 -0.62 2.90 -16.45
N SER A 84 -1.32 1.79 -16.23
CA SER A 84 -2.35 1.71 -15.19
C SER A 84 -1.72 1.68 -13.79
N ARG A 85 -2.40 2.29 -12.82
CA ARG A 85 -1.92 2.38 -11.44
C ARG A 85 -1.64 1.01 -10.82
N SER A 86 -2.52 0.04 -11.03
CA SER A 86 -2.40 -1.29 -10.40
C SER A 86 -1.19 -2.04 -10.95
N TYR A 87 -0.91 -1.92 -12.26
CA TYR A 87 0.32 -2.45 -12.83
C TYR A 87 1.56 -1.77 -12.27
N GLN A 88 1.59 -0.43 -12.27
CA GLN A 88 2.75 0.34 -11.82
C GLN A 88 3.09 0.01 -10.36
N GLU A 89 2.08 -0.04 -9.50
CA GLU A 89 2.28 -0.40 -8.10
C GLU A 89 2.67 -1.86 -7.91
N PHE A 90 2.07 -2.80 -8.66
CA PHE A 90 2.47 -4.20 -8.63
C PHE A 90 3.95 -4.37 -8.97
N GLN A 91 4.44 -3.70 -10.03
CA GLN A 91 5.86 -3.72 -10.37
C GLN A 91 6.73 -3.04 -9.30
N LEU A 92 6.27 -1.91 -8.75
CA LEU A 92 7.02 -1.18 -7.73
C LEU A 92 7.20 -2.01 -6.45
N LEU A 93 6.14 -2.69 -5.99
CA LEU A 93 6.19 -3.59 -4.84
C LEU A 93 7.13 -4.78 -5.08
N LYS A 94 7.16 -5.34 -6.30
CA LYS A 94 8.12 -6.38 -6.67
C LYS A 94 9.56 -5.88 -6.55
N SER A 95 9.86 -4.74 -7.16
CA SER A 95 11.21 -4.15 -7.12
C SER A 95 11.65 -3.79 -5.70
N LEU A 96 10.73 -3.29 -4.86
CA LEU A 96 11.00 -2.99 -3.45
C LEU A 96 11.28 -4.24 -2.63
N LYS A 97 10.52 -5.33 -2.83
CA LYS A 97 10.83 -6.62 -2.19
C LYS A 97 12.19 -7.17 -2.63
N GLU A 98 12.51 -7.10 -3.92
CA GLU A 98 13.82 -7.51 -4.44
C GLU A 98 14.96 -6.67 -3.84
N ALA A 99 14.70 -5.40 -3.52
CA ALA A 99 15.63 -4.50 -2.84
C ALA A 99 15.68 -4.69 -1.30
N GLY A 100 14.97 -5.68 -0.75
CA GLY A 100 14.97 -5.97 0.70
C GLY A 100 14.16 -4.99 1.55
N VAL A 101 13.26 -4.22 0.94
CA VAL A 101 12.30 -3.37 1.66
C VAL A 101 11.09 -4.22 2.08
N ASN A 102 10.72 -4.09 3.34
CA ASN A 102 9.53 -4.69 3.93
C ASN A 102 8.28 -3.99 3.42
N VAL A 103 7.73 -4.51 2.33
CA VAL A 103 6.47 -4.06 1.73
C VAL A 103 5.56 -5.28 1.49
N PRO A 104 4.24 -5.09 1.33
CA PRO A 104 3.33 -6.18 1.00
C PRO A 104 3.72 -6.92 -0.28
N LYS A 105 3.61 -8.26 -0.30
CA LYS A 105 3.78 -9.03 -1.54
C LYS A 105 2.68 -8.62 -2.52
N PRO A 106 3.01 -8.21 -3.76
CA PRO A 106 1.99 -8.05 -4.79
C PRO A 106 1.55 -9.44 -5.26
N ILE A 107 0.24 -9.72 -5.25
CA ILE A 107 -0.33 -11.04 -5.59
C ILE A 107 -1.03 -10.99 -6.94
N ALA A 108 -1.93 -10.02 -7.13
CA ALA A 108 -2.56 -9.76 -8.41
C ALA A 108 -2.85 -8.26 -8.61
N ALA A 109 -2.84 -7.82 -9.86
CA ALA A 109 -3.24 -6.50 -10.30
C ALA A 109 -4.19 -6.64 -11.48
N ARG A 110 -5.28 -5.88 -11.48
CA ARG A 110 -6.26 -5.88 -12.56
C ARG A 110 -6.46 -4.47 -13.08
N THR A 111 -6.61 -4.37 -14.39
CA THR A 111 -7.02 -3.15 -15.08
C THR A 111 -8.14 -3.48 -16.04
N ILE A 112 -9.28 -2.80 -15.89
CA ILE A 112 -10.44 -2.97 -16.74
C ILE A 112 -10.62 -1.70 -17.56
N LYS A 113 -10.43 -1.80 -18.88
CA LYS A 113 -10.63 -0.73 -19.84
C LYS A 113 -12.14 -0.53 -20.09
N ARG A 114 -12.56 0.73 -19.96
CA ARG A 114 -13.81 1.31 -20.45
C ARG A 114 -13.48 2.17 -21.69
N MET A 115 -14.46 2.86 -22.28
CA MET A 115 -14.29 3.52 -23.60
C MET A 115 -13.00 4.35 -23.71
N PHE A 116 -12.82 5.35 -22.85
CA PHE A 116 -11.64 6.24 -22.82
C PHE A 116 -10.87 6.17 -21.48
N CYS A 117 -11.28 5.26 -20.61
CA CYS A 117 -10.87 5.25 -19.21
C CYS A 117 -10.67 3.84 -18.68
N TYR A 118 -10.17 3.69 -17.46
CA TYR A 118 -10.01 2.39 -16.80
C TYR A 118 -10.34 2.43 -15.31
N GLN A 119 -10.66 1.24 -14.80
CA GLN A 119 -10.74 0.88 -13.39
C GLN A 119 -9.58 -0.04 -13.04
N ALA A 120 -9.14 -0.03 -11.79
CA ALA A 120 -7.98 -0.79 -11.36
C ALA A 120 -8.17 -1.36 -9.95
N ASP A 121 -7.67 -2.57 -9.75
CA ASP A 121 -7.70 -3.31 -8.49
C ASP A 121 -6.30 -3.85 -8.19
N LEU A 122 -5.99 -3.97 -6.90
CA LEU A 122 -4.77 -4.64 -6.42
C LEU A 122 -5.14 -5.60 -5.30
N LEU A 123 -4.61 -6.83 -5.42
CA LEU A 123 -4.55 -7.83 -4.36
C LEU A 123 -3.10 -7.93 -3.91
N SER A 124 -2.82 -7.59 -2.66
CA SER A 124 -1.50 -7.69 -2.05
C SER A 124 -1.57 -8.43 -0.72
N GLU A 125 -0.45 -8.87 -0.18
CA GLU A 125 -0.34 -9.45 1.16
C GLU A 125 -1.00 -8.55 2.21
N LYS A 126 -1.80 -9.14 3.10
CA LYS A 126 -2.17 -8.51 4.37
C LYS A 126 -1.08 -8.87 5.37
N ILE A 127 -0.40 -7.86 5.91
CA ILE A 127 0.67 -8.10 6.88
C ILE A 127 0.05 -8.73 8.14
N PRO A 128 0.46 -9.94 8.53
CA PRO A 128 -0.10 -10.63 9.70
C PRO A 128 0.32 -9.92 10.98
N ASN A 129 -0.58 -9.88 11.96
CA ASN A 129 -0.34 -9.37 13.31
C ASN A 129 0.30 -7.97 13.38
N ALA A 130 0.02 -7.12 12.38
CA ALA A 130 0.59 -5.78 12.31
C ALA A 130 -0.46 -4.71 12.61
N GLN A 131 -0.03 -3.66 13.29
CA GLN A 131 -0.83 -2.48 13.60
C GLN A 131 -0.19 -1.24 12.97
N ASP A 132 -1.01 -0.29 12.54
CA ASP A 132 -0.50 0.98 12.05
C ASP A 132 0.10 1.81 13.20
N LEU A 133 1.12 2.60 12.85
CA LEU A 133 1.91 3.33 13.81
C LEU A 133 1.09 4.37 14.58
N VAL A 134 0.04 4.95 13.97
CA VAL A 134 -0.84 5.87 14.71
C VAL A 134 -1.60 5.13 15.82
N SER A 135 -2.12 3.94 15.57
CA SER A 135 -2.85 3.15 16.56
C SER A 135 -1.94 2.76 17.72
N ILE A 136 -0.72 2.32 17.43
CA ILE A 136 0.29 2.00 18.46
C ILE A 136 0.58 3.24 19.32
N LEU A 137 0.83 4.39 18.68
CA LEU A 137 1.15 5.61 19.39
C LEU A 137 -0.06 6.22 20.12
N GLN A 138 -1.30 5.85 19.80
CA GLN A 138 -2.46 6.23 20.63
C GLN A 138 -2.49 5.47 21.96
N GLU A 139 -1.87 4.30 22.03
CA GLU A 139 -1.88 3.44 23.21
C GLU A 139 -0.64 3.60 24.08
N LYS A 140 0.53 3.78 23.46
CA LYS A 140 1.82 3.81 24.16
C LYS A 140 2.91 4.56 23.39
N PRO A 141 3.92 5.12 24.08
CA PRO A 141 5.12 5.62 23.42
C PRO A 141 5.93 4.47 22.79
N LEU A 142 6.79 4.81 21.85
CA LEU A 142 7.77 3.89 21.26
C LEU A 142 9.16 4.08 21.86
N SER A 143 9.95 3.02 21.84
CA SER A 143 11.38 3.12 22.18
C SER A 143 12.17 3.80 21.06
N LYS A 144 13.33 4.33 21.42
CA LYS A 144 14.29 4.90 20.47
C LYS A 144 14.67 3.92 19.36
N GLU A 145 14.89 2.66 19.72
CA GLU A 145 15.28 1.59 18.80
C GLU A 145 14.19 1.33 17.75
N MET A 146 12.91 1.46 18.13
CA MET A 146 11.81 1.30 17.18
C MET A 146 11.76 2.44 16.16
N TYR A 147 11.96 3.69 16.61
CA TYR A 147 12.08 4.83 15.70
C TYR A 147 13.25 4.65 14.71
N GLN A 148 14.38 4.12 15.18
CA GLN A 148 15.52 3.80 14.32
C GLN A 148 15.20 2.70 13.30
N LYS A 149 14.45 1.66 13.69
CA LYS A 149 13.96 0.62 12.75
C LYS A 149 13.07 1.24 11.68
N ILE A 150 12.17 2.15 12.05
CA ILE A 150 11.31 2.87 11.09
C ILE A 150 12.16 3.71 10.14
N GLY A 151 13.11 4.47 10.68
CA GLY A 151 14.02 5.30 9.90
C GLY A 151 14.81 4.48 8.88
N ASN A 152 15.36 3.35 9.32
CA ASN A 152 16.12 2.43 8.48
C ASN A 152 15.27 1.85 7.34
N GLU A 153 14.03 1.46 7.60
CA GLU A 153 13.16 0.89 6.57
C GLU A 153 12.81 1.93 5.48
N ILE A 154 12.57 3.18 5.88
CA ILE A 154 12.38 4.30 4.96
C ILE A 154 13.65 4.56 4.14
N ARG A 155 14.83 4.48 4.75
CA ARG A 155 16.11 4.63 4.03
C ARG A 155 16.33 3.52 3.00
N LYS A 156 15.95 2.27 3.28
CA LYS A 156 16.00 1.18 2.28
C LYS A 156 15.13 1.52 1.07
N MET A 157 13.91 2.00 1.29
CA MET A 157 13.02 2.48 0.22
C MET A 157 13.65 3.65 -0.57
N HIS A 158 14.30 4.59 0.11
CA HIS A 158 15.01 5.70 -0.53
C HIS A 158 16.24 5.24 -1.32
N ALA A 159 16.96 4.23 -0.84
CA ALA A 159 18.08 3.60 -1.53
C ALA A 159 17.62 2.87 -2.81
N ALA A 160 16.42 2.26 -2.76
CA ALA A 160 15.74 1.71 -3.95
C ALA A 160 15.18 2.81 -4.90
N GLN A 161 15.45 4.09 -4.61
CA GLN A 161 15.03 5.25 -5.39
C GLN A 161 13.51 5.38 -5.57
N VAL A 162 12.73 4.97 -4.56
CA VAL A 162 11.26 5.06 -4.60
C VAL A 162 10.75 6.25 -3.79
N ASN A 163 10.04 7.14 -4.46
CA ASN A 163 9.35 8.27 -3.84
C ASN A 163 7.94 7.87 -3.38
N HIS A 164 7.74 7.80 -2.07
CA HIS A 164 6.44 7.51 -1.47
C HIS A 164 5.57 8.77 -1.34
N THR A 165 4.70 8.99 -2.32
CA THR A 165 3.97 10.26 -2.45
C THR A 165 3.02 10.59 -1.28
N ASP A 166 2.61 9.60 -0.51
CA ASP A 166 1.75 9.73 0.68
C ASP A 166 2.39 9.14 1.95
N LEU A 167 3.71 9.34 2.15
CA LEU A 167 4.41 8.78 3.33
C LEU A 167 3.89 9.45 4.61
N ASN A 168 3.23 8.67 5.47
CA ASN A 168 2.64 9.13 6.72
C ASN A 168 2.53 7.96 7.72
N ILE A 169 2.29 8.25 9.00
CA ILE A 169 2.24 7.22 10.06
C ILE A 169 1.06 6.24 9.97
N HIS A 170 0.03 6.49 9.14
CA HIS A 170 -1.02 5.49 8.87
C HIS A 170 -0.54 4.42 7.87
N ASN A 171 0.50 4.73 7.10
CA ASN A 171 1.09 3.87 6.07
C ASN A 171 2.35 3.13 6.55
N ILE A 172 2.61 3.14 7.85
CA ILE A 172 3.69 2.40 8.50
C ILE A 172 3.05 1.42 9.46
N LEU A 173 3.33 0.14 9.30
CA LEU A 173 2.88 -0.92 10.20
C LEU A 173 4.06 -1.47 11.00
N ILE A 174 3.78 -1.92 12.22
CA ILE A 174 4.71 -2.70 13.04
C ILE A 174 4.03 -4.03 13.37
N ASP A 175 4.69 -5.14 13.07
CA ASP A 175 4.23 -6.48 13.43
C ASP A 175 4.65 -6.90 14.86
N ASP A 176 4.13 -8.03 15.30
CA ASP A 176 4.41 -8.64 16.62
C ASP A 176 5.88 -9.07 16.81
N ASN A 177 6.71 -9.00 15.77
CA ASN A 177 8.14 -9.27 15.79
C ASN A 177 8.99 -7.99 15.67
N ASP A 178 8.38 -6.82 15.92
CA ASP A 178 8.99 -5.50 15.79
C ASP A 178 9.58 -5.24 14.39
N LYS A 179 9.04 -5.85 13.32
CA LYS A 179 9.40 -5.49 11.95
C LYS A 179 8.53 -4.36 11.47
N VAL A 180 9.17 -3.38 10.86
CA VAL A 180 8.51 -2.24 10.24
C VAL A 180 8.18 -2.58 8.79
N TRP A 181 6.96 -2.27 8.38
CA TRP A 181 6.45 -2.43 7.04
C TRP A 181 5.93 -1.10 6.50
N ILE A 182 6.20 -0.81 5.23
CA ILE A 182 5.63 0.37 4.54
C ILE A 182 4.55 -0.13 3.58
N ILE A 183 3.38 0.52 3.61
CA ILE A 183 2.20 0.14 2.81
C ILE A 183 1.67 1.33 2.01
N ASP A 184 0.69 1.07 1.13
CA ASP A 184 0.02 2.06 0.26
C ASP A 184 0.96 2.82 -0.69
N PHE A 185 1.46 2.12 -1.70
CA PHE A 185 2.29 2.68 -2.76
C PHE A 185 1.46 3.23 -3.94
N ASP A 186 0.17 3.55 -3.76
CA ASP A 186 -0.64 4.15 -4.85
C ASP A 186 0.01 5.47 -5.28
N LYS A 187 0.21 5.62 -6.59
CA LYS A 187 0.91 6.75 -7.23
C LYS A 187 2.37 6.94 -6.79
N CYS A 188 2.97 5.99 -6.09
CA CYS A 188 4.41 6.02 -5.83
C CYS A 188 5.17 5.61 -7.09
N TYR A 189 6.40 6.08 -7.22
CA TYR A 189 7.19 5.86 -8.43
C TYR A 189 8.68 5.92 -8.13
N GLN A 190 9.48 5.33 -9.02
CA GLN A 190 10.93 5.47 -8.97
C GLN A 190 11.34 6.88 -9.43
N GLN A 191 12.10 7.58 -8.60
CA GLN A 191 12.61 8.91 -8.87
C GLN A 191 14.11 8.94 -8.54
N LYS A 192 14.93 9.23 -9.54
CA LYS A 192 16.38 9.35 -9.35
C LYS A 192 16.75 10.62 -8.57
N GLY A 193 17.83 10.54 -7.80
CA GLY A 193 18.37 11.65 -7.02
C GLY A 193 17.83 11.70 -5.59
N ASP A 194 18.17 12.77 -4.87
CA ASP A 194 17.94 12.88 -3.43
C ASP A 194 17.00 14.04 -3.04
N ASP A 195 16.76 15.00 -3.94
CA ASP A 195 15.98 16.22 -3.66
C ASP A 195 14.56 15.93 -3.13
N TRP A 196 13.96 14.82 -3.58
CA TRP A 196 12.62 14.41 -3.15
C TRP A 196 12.59 13.69 -1.80
N LYS A 197 13.72 13.17 -1.31
CA LYS A 197 13.79 12.39 -0.06
C LYS A 197 13.43 13.24 1.14
N LYS A 198 13.91 14.49 1.19
CA LYS A 198 13.50 15.46 2.21
C LYS A 198 11.99 15.67 2.23
N GLY A 199 11.36 15.72 1.05
CA GLY A 199 9.90 15.83 0.94
C GLY A 199 9.14 14.66 1.57
N ASN A 200 9.69 13.43 1.53
CA ASN A 200 9.12 12.28 2.23
C ASN A 200 9.21 12.44 3.75
N TRP A 201 10.39 12.79 4.26
CA TRP A 201 10.60 13.06 5.68
C TRP A 201 9.70 14.18 6.19
N ASP A 202 9.61 15.29 5.46
CA ASP A 202 8.75 16.42 5.81
C ASP A 202 7.25 16.01 5.84
N ARG A 203 6.80 15.15 4.91
CA ARG A 203 5.43 14.60 4.92
C ARG A 203 5.17 13.73 6.15
N LEU A 204 6.10 12.82 6.45
CA LEU A 204 6.01 11.95 7.60
C LEU A 204 5.97 12.75 8.90
N LYS A 205 6.87 13.72 9.07
CA LYS A 205 6.91 14.61 10.23
C LYS A 205 5.61 15.37 10.43
N ARG A 206 5.06 15.96 9.37
CA ARG A 206 3.75 16.63 9.43
C ARG A 206 2.63 15.69 9.86
N SER A 207 2.71 14.40 9.52
CA SER A 207 1.71 13.43 9.94
C SER A 207 1.78 13.12 11.44
N PHE A 208 2.98 13.04 12.03
CA PHE A 208 3.15 12.95 13.49
C PHE A 208 2.53 14.17 14.19
N VAL A 209 2.96 15.38 13.81
CA VAL A 209 2.46 16.64 14.40
C VAL A 209 0.94 16.73 14.32
N LYS A 210 0.37 16.39 13.15
CA LYS A 210 -1.08 16.40 12.95
C LYS A 210 -1.81 15.42 13.87
N GLU A 211 -1.30 14.20 14.03
CA GLU A 211 -1.97 13.18 14.84
C GLU A 211 -1.74 13.40 16.35
N VAL A 212 -0.71 14.12 16.78
CA VAL A 212 -0.63 14.65 18.16
C VAL A 212 -1.85 15.54 18.43
N THR A 213 -2.13 16.51 17.56
CA THR A 213 -3.29 17.41 17.77
C THR A 213 -4.63 16.68 17.63
N LYS A 214 -4.74 15.73 16.69
CA LYS A 214 -6.02 15.10 16.35
C LYS A 214 -6.38 13.91 17.24
N ARG A 215 -5.39 13.19 17.75
CA ARG A 215 -5.54 11.89 18.42
C ARG A 215 -4.80 11.79 19.74
N ASN A 216 -4.06 12.83 20.13
CA ASN A 216 -3.26 12.85 21.35
C ASN A 216 -2.32 11.64 21.44
N ILE A 217 -1.63 11.33 20.33
CA ILE A 217 -0.67 10.24 20.30
C ILE A 217 0.53 10.54 21.21
N HIS A 218 1.12 9.47 21.75
CA HIS A 218 2.35 9.45 22.55
C HIS A 218 3.59 9.68 21.67
N TRP A 219 3.70 10.88 21.12
CA TRP A 219 4.87 11.32 20.36
C TRP A 219 5.25 12.75 20.75
N ASN A 220 6.55 13.04 20.80
CA ASN A 220 7.07 14.39 20.94
C ASN A 220 8.16 14.68 19.90
N GLU A 221 8.42 15.98 19.69
CA GLU A 221 9.32 16.46 18.63
C GLU A 221 10.77 15.97 18.79
N GLU A 222 11.24 15.70 20.02
CA GLU A 222 12.60 15.23 20.30
C GLU A 222 12.84 13.82 19.77
N GLU A 223 11.78 12.99 19.73
CA GLU A 223 11.84 11.63 19.20
C GLU A 223 12.11 11.60 17.69
N TRP A 224 11.84 12.70 16.98
CA TRP A 224 12.12 12.82 15.54
C TRP A 224 13.59 12.55 15.21
N ALA A 225 14.52 12.98 16.07
CA ALA A 225 15.94 12.75 15.86
C ALA A 225 16.31 11.25 15.78
N SER A 226 15.51 10.38 16.42
CA SER A 226 15.72 8.92 16.38
C SER A 226 15.27 8.28 15.07
N LEU A 227 14.36 8.91 14.32
CA LEU A 227 13.99 8.50 12.96
C LEU A 227 15.07 8.87 11.95
N GLU A 228 15.77 9.99 12.17
CA GLU A 228 16.80 10.52 11.28
C GLU A 228 18.22 10.02 11.59
N SER A 229 18.45 9.42 12.76
CA SER A 229 19.68 8.68 13.09
C SER A 229 19.81 7.38 12.32
#